data_AF-A0A519D015-F1
#
_entry.id   AF-A0A519D015-F1
#
_cell.length_a   1.000
_cell.length_b   1.000
_cell.length_c   1.000
_cell.angle_alpha   90.00
_cell.angle_beta   90.00
_cell.angle_gamma   90.00
#
_symmetry.space_group_name_H-M   'P 1'
#
loop_
_entity.id
_entity.type
_entity.pdbx_description
1 polymer ?
#
loop_
_entity_poly.entity_id
_entity_poly.type
_entity_poly.pdbx_seq_one_letter_code
_entity_poly.pdbx_strand_id
1 'polypeptide(L)'
;MKTTRIRQNIKKFLNERPRNTTEIFDHLNKTLRHGTTTQQLGNVLAKDKDIVKVGYIKRSGIISGGYDICEWATKEWVSNNCQAWEQGEPALTDSSGKIRKN
;
A
#
# COMPACT_ATOMS: atom_id res chain seq x y z
N MET A 1 8.38 -7.01 -18.53
CA MET A 1 7.45 -8.16 -18.66
C MET A 1 6.99 -8.71 -17.29
N LYS A 2 7.86 -9.13 -16.36
CA LYS A 2 7.41 -9.65 -15.03
C LYS A 2 6.90 -8.55 -14.08
N THR A 3 7.63 -7.45 -13.94
CA THR A 3 7.25 -6.31 -13.08
C THR A 3 6.00 -5.59 -13.58
N THR A 4 5.80 -5.51 -14.90
CA THR A 4 4.59 -4.93 -15.51
C THR A 4 3.33 -5.67 -15.11
N ARG A 5 3.35 -7.01 -15.17
CA ARG A 5 2.21 -7.86 -14.78
C ARG A 5 1.89 -7.75 -13.29
N ILE A 6 2.92 -7.71 -12.44
CA ILE A 6 2.75 -7.48 -10.99
C ILE A 6 2.07 -6.13 -10.75
N ARG A 7 2.56 -5.04 -11.35
CA ARG A 7 1.96 -3.71 -11.20
C ARG A 7 0.50 -3.66 -11.64
N GLN A 8 0.17 -4.25 -12.79
CA GLN A 8 -1.21 -4.30 -13.27
C GLN A 8 -2.13 -5.08 -12.32
N ASN A 9 -1.65 -6.20 -11.78
CA ASN A 9 -2.41 -6.98 -10.81
C ASN A 9 -2.63 -6.20 -9.50
N ILE A 10 -1.58 -5.54 -8.98
CA ILE A 10 -1.69 -4.66 -7.80
C ILE A 10 -2.71 -3.54 -8.05
N LYS A 11 -2.61 -2.82 -9.18
CA LYS A 11 -3.54 -1.71 -9.49
C LYS A 11 -4.99 -2.17 -9.54
N LYS A 12 -5.25 -3.33 -10.14
CA LYS A 12 -6.60 -3.94 -10.12
C LYS A 12 -7.07 -4.25 -8.71
N PHE A 13 -6.19 -4.80 -7.87
CA PHE A 13 -6.52 -5.14 -6.49
C PHE A 13 -6.77 -3.89 -5.61
N LEU A 14 -6.10 -2.78 -5.91
CA LEU A 14 -6.24 -1.50 -5.22
C LEU A 14 -7.42 -0.64 -5.72
N ASN A 15 -8.15 -1.07 -6.75
CA ASN A 15 -9.18 -0.25 -7.38
C ASN A 15 -10.40 0.01 -6.47
N GLU A 16 -10.70 -0.92 -5.55
CA GLU A 16 -11.88 -0.82 -4.69
C GLU A 16 -11.64 0.03 -3.44
N ARG A 17 -10.51 -0.21 -2.74
CA ARG A 17 -10.09 0.52 -1.53
C ARG A 17 -8.58 0.36 -1.30
N PRO A 18 -7.96 1.19 -0.46
CA PRO A 18 -6.58 1.02 -0.02
C PRO A 18 -6.36 -0.34 0.62
N ARG A 19 -5.13 -0.87 0.48
CA ARG A 19 -4.71 -2.15 1.05
C ARG A 19 -3.33 -2.00 1.69
N ASN A 20 -3.11 -2.75 2.77
CA ASN A 20 -1.80 -2.79 3.39
C ASN A 20 -0.81 -3.72 2.65
N THR A 21 0.49 -3.55 2.91
CA THR A 21 1.54 -4.35 2.26
C THR A 21 1.33 -5.86 2.40
N THR A 22 0.81 -6.33 3.54
CA THR A 22 0.55 -7.76 3.79
C THR A 22 -0.59 -8.28 2.93
N GLU A 23 -1.71 -7.55 2.84
CA GLU A 23 -2.85 -7.91 1.98
C GLU A 23 -2.42 -8.01 0.50
N ILE A 24 -1.59 -7.08 0.04
CA ILE A 24 -1.08 -7.07 -1.34
C ILE A 24 -0.13 -8.25 -1.57
N PHE A 25 0.76 -8.53 -0.59
CA PHE A 25 1.67 -9.66 -0.65
C PHE A 25 0.93 -10.99 -0.76
N ASP A 26 -0.09 -11.20 0.09
CA ASP A 26 -0.90 -12.41 0.07
C ASP A 26 -1.67 -12.56 -1.24
N HIS A 27 -2.24 -11.46 -1.76
CA HIS A 27 -2.92 -11.46 -3.05
C HIS A 27 -1.99 -11.89 -4.19
N LEU A 28 -0.78 -11.35 -4.24
CA LEU A 28 0.20 -11.67 -5.29
C LEU A 28 0.66 -13.13 -5.22
N ASN A 29 0.93 -13.64 -4.02
CA ASN A 29 1.41 -15.01 -3.86
C ASN A 29 0.31 -16.06 -4.06
N LYS A 30 -0.97 -15.68 -3.92
CA LYS A 30 -2.11 -16.53 -4.30
C LYS A 30 -2.40 -16.53 -5.80
N THR A 31 -2.08 -15.46 -6.51
CA THR A 31 -2.45 -15.27 -7.93
C THR A 31 -1.31 -15.55 -8.92
N LEU A 32 -0.05 -15.51 -8.47
CA LEU A 32 1.12 -15.71 -9.32
C LEU A 32 1.76 -17.08 -9.08
N ARG A 33 2.05 -17.80 -10.17
CA ARG A 33 2.75 -19.11 -10.13
C ARG A 33 4.08 -19.05 -9.38
N HIS A 34 4.82 -17.95 -9.58
CA HIS A 34 6.05 -17.65 -8.87
C HIS A 34 5.83 -16.32 -8.18
N GLY A 35 5.63 -16.38 -6.87
CA GLY A 35 5.36 -15.25 -6.01
C GLY A 35 6.44 -14.15 -6.00
N THR A 36 6.37 -13.29 -5.00
CA THR A 36 7.36 -12.23 -4.76
C THR A 36 7.75 -12.18 -3.30
N THR A 37 8.86 -11.51 -2.98
CA THR A 37 9.24 -11.24 -1.59
C THR A 37 8.67 -9.90 -1.13
N THR A 38 8.51 -9.71 0.18
CA THR A 38 8.05 -8.44 0.76
C THR A 38 8.94 -7.27 0.37
N GLN A 39 10.26 -7.48 0.31
CA GLN A 39 11.21 -6.45 -0.11
C GLN A 39 11.07 -6.09 -1.61
N GLN A 40 10.91 -7.10 -2.48
CA GLN A 40 10.64 -6.85 -3.89
C GLN A 40 9.30 -6.13 -4.09
N LEU A 41 8.27 -6.52 -3.34
CA LEU A 41 6.97 -5.85 -3.36
C LEU A 41 7.10 -4.38 -2.95
N GLY A 42 7.78 -4.08 -1.84
CA GLY A 42 8.01 -2.71 -1.39
C GLY A 42 8.70 -1.86 -2.46
N ASN A 43 9.72 -2.42 -3.12
CA ASN A 43 10.40 -1.75 -4.24
C ASN A 43 9.49 -1.52 -5.46
N VAL A 44 8.58 -2.45 -5.75
CA VAL A 44 7.62 -2.29 -6.86
C VAL A 44 6.61 -1.20 -6.55
N LEU A 45 6.06 -1.19 -5.33
CA LEU A 45 5.08 -0.19 -4.87
C LEU A 45 5.69 1.21 -4.85
N ALA A 46 6.87 1.37 -4.24
CA ALA A 46 7.53 2.66 -4.11
C ALA A 46 8.00 3.27 -5.45
N LYS A 47 8.26 2.44 -6.47
CA LYS A 47 8.71 2.91 -7.79
C LYS A 47 7.58 3.15 -8.80
N ASP A 48 6.36 2.70 -8.53
CA ASP A 48 5.23 2.91 -9.43
C ASP A 48 4.61 4.29 -9.20
N LYS A 49 4.62 5.16 -10.22
CA LYS A 49 4.15 6.54 -10.10
C LYS A 49 2.63 6.66 -9.89
N ASP A 50 1.87 5.60 -10.19
CA ASP A 50 0.42 5.61 -10.06
C ASP A 50 -0.05 4.98 -8.75
N ILE A 51 0.88 4.46 -7.94
CA ILE A 51 0.60 3.87 -6.62
C ILE A 51 1.23 4.79 -5.59
N VAL A 52 0.46 5.13 -4.56
CA VAL A 52 0.88 6.05 -3.51
C VAL A 52 0.71 5.40 -2.14
N LYS A 53 1.67 5.66 -1.25
CA LYS A 53 1.56 5.30 0.17
C LYS A 53 0.61 6.31 0.82
N VAL A 54 -0.52 5.83 1.31
CA VAL A 54 -1.59 6.65 1.90
C VAL A 54 -1.67 6.52 3.41
N GLY A 55 -0.92 5.60 4.00
CA GLY A 55 -0.95 5.37 5.44
C GLY A 55 0.18 4.45 5.89
N TYR A 56 0.35 4.37 7.20
CA TYR A 56 1.15 3.32 7.84
C TYR A 56 0.72 3.11 9.29
N ILE A 57 0.98 1.91 9.80
CA ILE A 57 0.85 1.56 11.21
C ILE A 57 2.25 1.29 11.74
N LYS A 58 2.70 2.11 12.69
CA LYS A 58 3.90 1.84 13.50
C LYS A 58 3.58 0.74 14.51
N ARG A 59 4.27 -0.38 14.42
CA ARG A 59 4.28 -1.42 15.46
C ARG A 59 5.63 -1.35 16.15
N SER A 60 5.60 -1.26 17.48
CA SER A 60 6.81 -1.35 18.30
C SER A 60 6.49 -2.22 19.51
N GLY A 61 7.41 -3.12 19.84
CA GLY A 61 7.27 -4.05 20.96
C GLY A 61 8.64 -4.48 21.46
N ILE A 62 8.74 -4.79 22.75
CA ILE A 62 9.99 -5.20 23.41
C ILE A 62 10.60 -6.43 22.74
N ILE A 63 9.76 -7.34 22.23
CA ILE A 63 10.18 -8.62 21.65
C ILE A 63 10.31 -8.55 20.13
N SER A 64 9.37 -7.89 19.45
CA SER A 64 9.29 -7.88 17.97
C SER A 64 10.17 -6.82 17.31
N GLY A 65 10.72 -5.89 18.09
CA GLY A 65 11.31 -4.66 17.54
C GLY A 65 10.26 -3.72 16.93
N GLY A 66 10.74 -2.66 16.27
CA GLY A 66 9.92 -1.68 15.59
C GLY A 66 9.81 -1.94 14.08
N TYR A 67 8.60 -1.93 13.53
CA TYR A 67 8.36 -2.03 12.10
C TYR A 67 7.08 -1.31 11.66
N ASP A 68 7.04 -0.90 10.39
CA ASP A 68 5.89 -0.20 9.81
C ASP A 68 5.12 -1.12 8.86
N ILE A 69 3.80 -1.17 9.02
CA ILE A 69 2.89 -1.76 8.03
C ILE A 69 2.35 -0.61 7.18
N CYS A 70 2.80 -0.51 5.93
CA CYS A 70 2.37 0.56 5.02
C CYS A 70 1.03 0.24 4.34
N GLU A 71 0.26 1.28 4.04
CA GLU A 71 -0.99 1.22 3.30
C GLU A 71 -0.89 1.97 1.98
N TRP A 72 -1.45 1.39 0.93
CA TRP A 72 -1.26 1.81 -0.45
C TRP A 72 -2.59 1.95 -1.19
N ALA A 73 -2.66 2.90 -2.10
CA ALA A 73 -3.80 3.11 -3.00
C ALA A 73 -3.31 3.54 -4.39
N THR A 74 -4.20 3.46 -5.39
CA THR A 74 -3.92 4.10 -6.68
C THR A 74 -4.16 5.61 -6.57
N LYS A 75 -3.42 6.40 -7.34
CA LYS A 75 -3.67 7.86 -7.44
C LYS A 75 -5.11 8.17 -7.82
N GLU A 76 -5.66 7.41 -8.76
CA GLU A 76 -7.05 7.54 -9.19
C GLU A 76 -8.03 7.32 -8.04
N TRP A 77 -7.85 6.27 -7.23
CA TRP A 77 -8.69 6.03 -6.06
C TRP A 77 -8.60 7.20 -5.08
N VAL A 78 -7.41 7.71 -4.81
CA VAL A 78 -7.22 8.83 -3.88
C VAL A 78 -7.87 10.10 -4.41
N SER A 79 -7.67 10.45 -5.68
CA SER A 79 -8.30 11.63 -6.28
C SER A 79 -9.83 11.58 -6.23
N ASN A 80 -10.41 10.38 -6.39
CA ASN A 80 -11.86 10.20 -6.39
C ASN A 80 -12.46 10.19 -4.97
N ASN A 81 -11.70 9.80 -3.95
CA ASN A 81 -12.21 9.58 -2.59
C ASN A 81 -11.67 10.57 -1.55
N CYS A 82 -10.62 11.33 -1.85
CA CYS A 82 -9.93 12.21 -0.91
C CYS A 82 -9.62 13.57 -1.57
N GLN A 83 -10.59 14.49 -1.55
CA GLN A 83 -10.47 15.82 -2.20
C GLN A 83 -9.34 16.72 -1.66
N ALA A 84 -8.80 16.44 -0.47
CA ALA A 84 -7.78 17.28 0.19
C ALA A 84 -6.43 16.56 0.38
N TRP A 85 -6.18 15.44 -0.29
CA TRP A 85 -4.94 14.71 -0.11
C TRP A 85 -3.81 15.27 -0.98
N GLU A 86 -2.70 15.65 -0.35
CA GLU A 86 -1.45 16.00 -1.03
C GLU A 86 -0.44 14.85 -1.00
N GLN A 87 0.32 14.70 -2.08
CA GLN A 87 1.29 13.63 -2.23
C GLN A 87 2.43 13.78 -1.21
N GLY A 88 2.51 12.85 -0.25
CA GLY A 88 3.53 12.85 0.81
C GLY A 88 2.92 12.86 2.21
N GLU A 89 1.66 13.26 2.34
CA GLU A 89 0.91 13.14 3.59
C GLU A 89 0.20 11.78 3.66
N PRO A 90 -0.04 11.21 4.85
CA PRO A 90 -0.86 10.02 4.95
C PRO A 90 -2.35 10.41 4.82
N ALA A 91 -3.01 10.01 3.72
CA ALA A 91 -4.42 10.28 3.46
C ALA A 91 -5.36 9.79 4.57
N LEU A 92 -4.92 8.76 5.31
CA LEU A 92 -5.73 8.09 6.31
C LEU A 92 -5.37 8.45 7.75
N THR A 93 -4.39 9.31 8.03
CA THR A 93 -4.13 9.74 9.41
C THR A 93 -4.74 11.12 9.68
N ASP A 94 -5.50 11.26 10.77
CA ASP A 94 -5.82 12.57 11.32
C ASP A 94 -4.55 13.29 11.82
N SER A 95 -4.66 14.57 12.19
CA SER A 95 -3.57 15.37 12.76
C SER A 95 -2.99 14.82 14.07
N SER A 96 -3.59 13.76 14.64
CA SER A 96 -3.11 13.02 15.80
C SER A 96 -2.42 11.69 15.46
N GLY A 97 -2.25 11.37 14.17
CA GLY A 97 -1.63 10.13 13.70
C GLY A 97 -2.54 8.91 13.78
N LYS A 98 -3.85 9.10 13.96
CA LYS A 98 -4.83 8.02 14.08
C LYS A 98 -5.52 7.76 12.74
N ILE A 99 -5.75 6.48 12.42
CA ILE A 99 -6.44 6.10 11.18
C ILE A 99 -7.87 6.67 11.20
N ARG A 100 -8.23 7.51 10.22
CA ARG A 100 -9.62 7.90 9.95
C ARG A 100 -10.38 6.64 9.59
N LYS A 101 -11.18 6.12 10.53
CA LYS A 101 -12.16 5.07 10.24
C LYS A 101 -13.32 5.74 9.51
N ASN A 102 -13.67 5.23 8.33
CA ASN A 102 -14.97 5.49 7.71
C ASN A 102 -16.10 5.12 8.67
#